data_AF-A0A936ZUQ3-F1
#
_entry.id   AF-A0A936ZUQ3-F1
#
_cell.length_a   1.000
_cell.length_b   1.000
_cell.length_c   1.000
_cell.angle_alpha   90.00
_cell.angle_beta   90.00
_cell.angle_gamma   90.00
#
_symmetry.space_group_name_H-M   'P 1'
#
loop_
_entity.id
_entity.type
_entity.pdbx_description
1 polymer ?
#
loop_
_entity_poly.entity_id
_entity_poly.type
_entity_poly.pdbx_seq_one_letter_code
_entity_poly.pdbx_strand_id
1 'polypeptide(L)'
;MLLKKNLWGLFFFFCWGAVFSQWKQLERINETFVEVAFVDINEKHLKSTFNLYFDDGEILKRGDEYNSLLDSLTVVEKEVGNFKLNFLNINSEHSDYAPVFFEGELVFSSSRNVSSISKSFDNQSNQPFLDLFTTSKRSDKQRIRKLKGSINTKFHESSAAFSKDNKTVYFTRNNYSKRKSKTNTKGNVLLKIYRAYYEDGKWKNVEELPFSSDEYSIAHPTLSPDGRFLYFASDMPGSIGQSDLYVVEIYDDGSFGIPQNLGEQINTEGRETFPYVSDKGKLFFASDGHIGFGGLDVFVVMPDQSNNARVYNLGVPINSTEDDFTFIINEESKIGYFASNRMGGDGDDDIYGFRQLVSFSKYFGQKPETIKEVERVIDIHSSEEKITSF
;
A
#
# COMPACT_ATOMS: atom_id res chain seq x y z
N MET A 1 50.30 -24.90 -30.00
CA MET A 1 50.05 -24.56 -28.59
C MET A 1 49.70 -23.07 -28.50
N LEU A 2 48.46 -22.72 -28.86
CA LEU A 2 47.99 -21.34 -29.04
C LEU A 2 46.53 -21.32 -28.58
N LEU A 3 46.27 -20.89 -27.33
CA LEU A 3 44.96 -20.45 -26.80
C LEU A 3 45.04 -20.24 -25.28
N LYS A 4 45.79 -19.22 -24.81
CA LYS A 4 45.67 -18.70 -23.43
C LYS A 4 46.08 -17.22 -23.35
N LYS A 5 45.51 -16.36 -24.20
CA LYS A 5 45.53 -14.90 -24.01
C LYS A 5 44.30 -14.31 -24.70
N ASN A 6 43.15 -14.30 -24.02
CA ASN A 6 42.00 -13.40 -24.28
C ASN A 6 40.74 -13.66 -23.43
N LEU A 7 40.82 -14.27 -22.24
CA LEU A 7 39.63 -14.39 -21.37
C LEU A 7 39.46 -13.23 -20.37
N TRP A 8 40.49 -12.44 -20.08
CA TRP A 8 40.39 -11.36 -19.08
C TRP A 8 39.74 -10.07 -19.63
N GLY A 9 39.87 -9.81 -20.94
CA GLY A 9 39.21 -8.66 -21.57
C GLY A 9 37.67 -8.81 -21.68
N LEU A 10 37.19 -10.04 -21.88
CA LEU A 10 35.75 -10.34 -21.98
C LEU A 10 35.04 -10.29 -20.63
N PHE A 11 35.74 -10.59 -19.53
CA PHE A 11 35.18 -10.47 -18.17
C PHE A 11 35.07 -9.00 -17.72
N PHE A 12 36.00 -8.14 -18.16
CA PHE A 12 35.98 -6.70 -17.85
C PHE A 12 34.82 -5.94 -18.53
N PHE A 13 34.39 -6.36 -19.73
CA PHE A 13 33.24 -5.75 -20.40
C PHE A 13 31.88 -6.23 -19.84
N PHE A 14 31.80 -7.45 -19.30
CA PHE A 14 30.55 -7.99 -18.75
C PHE A 14 30.16 -7.36 -17.41
N CYS A 15 31.12 -7.11 -16.51
CA CYS A 15 30.84 -6.52 -15.20
C CYS A 15 30.47 -5.02 -15.30
N TRP A 16 31.10 -4.26 -16.19
CA TRP A 16 30.72 -2.86 -16.41
C TRP A 16 29.44 -2.70 -17.21
N GLY A 17 29.14 -3.60 -18.15
CA GLY A 17 27.86 -3.60 -18.87
C GLY A 17 26.65 -3.80 -17.95
N ALA A 18 26.77 -4.68 -16.94
CA ALA A 18 25.73 -4.89 -15.93
C ALA A 18 25.58 -3.69 -14.98
N VAL A 19 26.68 -3.08 -14.55
CA VAL A 19 26.66 -1.88 -13.69
C VAL A 19 26.13 -0.67 -14.46
N PHE A 20 26.52 -0.45 -15.72
CA PHE A 20 25.95 0.61 -16.58
C PHE A 20 24.49 0.35 -16.95
N SER A 21 24.07 -0.92 -17.09
CA SER A 21 22.68 -1.30 -17.32
C SER A 21 21.81 -1.02 -16.11
N GLN A 22 22.29 -1.33 -14.90
CA GLN A 22 21.61 -1.00 -13.64
C GLN A 22 21.60 0.51 -13.39
N TRP A 23 22.69 1.21 -13.71
CA TRP A 23 22.77 2.68 -13.60
C TRP A 23 21.87 3.40 -14.61
N LYS A 24 21.77 2.91 -15.86
CA LYS A 24 20.76 3.39 -16.84
C LYS A 24 19.34 2.97 -16.49
N GLN A 25 19.12 1.86 -15.79
CA GLN A 25 17.81 1.52 -15.23
C GLN A 25 17.43 2.49 -14.11
N LEU A 26 18.38 2.92 -13.27
CA LEU A 26 18.21 3.95 -12.25
C LEU A 26 17.99 5.36 -12.85
N GLU A 27 18.70 5.74 -13.92
CA GLU A 27 18.45 7.01 -14.64
C GLU A 27 17.09 7.01 -15.35
N ARG A 28 16.65 5.87 -15.90
CA ARG A 28 15.31 5.73 -16.52
C ARG A 28 14.15 5.85 -15.54
N ILE A 29 14.37 5.60 -14.24
CA ILE A 29 13.36 5.83 -13.19
C ILE A 29 13.03 7.33 -13.06
N ASN A 30 13.99 8.22 -13.38
CA ASN A 30 13.80 9.68 -13.28
C ASN A 30 13.27 10.33 -14.57
N GLU A 31 13.64 9.85 -15.76
CA GLU A 31 13.39 10.59 -17.01
C GLU A 31 11.96 10.46 -17.61
N THR A 32 11.06 9.68 -17.00
CA THR A 32 9.68 9.54 -17.50
C THR A 32 8.61 10.03 -16.51
N PHE A 33 8.97 10.95 -15.61
CA PHE A 33 8.01 11.81 -14.92
C PHE A 33 7.98 13.15 -15.66
N VAL A 34 7.10 13.25 -16.65
CA VAL A 34 6.91 14.50 -17.39
C VAL A 34 6.41 15.54 -16.38
N GLU A 35 7.22 16.56 -16.08
CA GLU A 35 6.87 17.70 -15.21
C GLU A 35 5.55 18.39 -15.61
N VAL A 36 5.07 18.15 -16.84
CA VAL A 36 3.95 18.83 -17.49
C VAL A 36 2.57 18.30 -17.07
N ALA A 37 2.46 17.27 -16.22
CA ALA A 37 1.17 16.65 -15.87
C ALA A 37 0.75 16.82 -14.39
N PHE A 38 1.45 17.66 -13.62
CA PHE A 38 1.03 17.94 -12.25
C PHE A 38 0.06 19.10 -12.21
N VAL A 39 -1.13 18.86 -11.67
CA VAL A 39 -2.15 19.91 -11.46
C VAL A 39 -1.99 20.47 -10.05
N ASP A 40 -1.81 21.78 -9.95
CA ASP A 40 -1.98 22.49 -8.68
C ASP A 40 -3.48 22.59 -8.40
N ILE A 41 -3.95 21.91 -7.35
CA ILE A 41 -5.31 22.13 -6.86
C ILE A 41 -5.33 23.53 -6.22
N ASN A 42 -6.14 24.42 -6.77
CA ASN A 42 -6.14 25.84 -6.40
C ASN A 42 -6.58 26.03 -4.93
N GLU A 43 -5.87 26.87 -4.18
CA GLU A 43 -6.10 27.19 -2.76
C GLU A 43 -7.56 27.58 -2.45
N LYS A 44 -8.26 28.19 -3.42
CA LYS A 44 -9.68 28.55 -3.29
C LYS A 44 -10.62 27.33 -3.29
N HIS A 45 -10.30 26.29 -4.06
CA HIS A 45 -11.05 25.04 -4.08
C HIS A 45 -10.86 24.31 -2.75
N LEU A 46 -9.62 24.28 -2.25
CA LEU A 46 -9.26 23.68 -0.98
C LEU A 46 -9.99 24.36 0.20
N LYS A 47 -10.07 25.71 0.23
CA LYS A 47 -10.85 26.46 1.23
C LYS A 47 -12.36 26.24 1.13
N SER A 48 -12.90 26.08 -0.08
CA SER A 48 -14.33 25.80 -0.24
C SER A 48 -14.70 24.40 0.19
N THR A 49 -13.84 23.41 -0.09
CA THR A 49 -14.03 22.07 0.45
C THR A 49 -13.88 22.13 1.97
N PHE A 50 -12.81 22.77 2.50
CA PHE A 50 -12.55 22.97 3.93
C PHE A 50 -13.79 23.48 4.72
N ASN A 51 -14.45 24.52 4.21
CA ASN A 51 -15.65 25.10 4.84
C ASN A 51 -16.93 24.26 4.67
N LEU A 52 -16.97 23.30 3.74
CA LEU A 52 -18.07 22.34 3.60
C LEU A 52 -17.94 21.17 4.59
N TYR A 53 -16.73 20.84 5.07
CA TYR A 53 -16.49 19.70 5.98
C TYR A 53 -16.99 19.92 7.41
N PHE A 54 -17.26 21.16 7.83
CA PHE A 54 -17.53 21.50 9.24
C PHE A 54 -18.78 22.38 9.35
N ASP A 55 -19.96 21.79 9.20
CA ASP A 55 -21.20 22.39 9.69
C ASP A 55 -21.26 22.18 11.21
N ASP A 56 -21.63 23.23 11.97
CA ASP A 56 -21.37 23.42 13.41
C ASP A 56 -21.93 22.33 14.37
N GLY A 57 -22.69 21.35 13.86
CA GLY A 57 -23.49 20.40 14.64
C GLY A 57 -22.77 19.13 15.15
N GLU A 58 -21.77 18.60 14.44
CA GLU A 58 -21.08 17.33 14.80
C GLU A 58 -19.90 17.56 15.77
N ILE A 59 -19.34 18.77 15.76
CA ILE A 59 -18.12 19.19 16.47
C ILE A 59 -18.25 19.14 18.02
N LEU A 60 -19.47 19.25 18.56
CA LEU A 60 -19.70 19.44 19.99
C LEU A 60 -19.71 18.16 20.84
N LYS A 61 -19.58 16.97 20.24
CA LYS A 61 -19.73 15.70 21.00
C LYS A 61 -18.43 15.13 21.59
N ARG A 62 -17.24 15.61 21.21
CA ARG A 62 -15.95 15.03 21.64
C ARG A 62 -14.90 16.12 21.96
N GLY A 63 -15.08 16.79 23.11
CA GLY A 63 -14.35 18.03 23.45
C GLY A 63 -12.81 17.96 23.57
N ASP A 64 -12.22 16.82 23.92
CA ASP A 64 -10.75 16.67 23.97
C ASP A 64 -10.17 16.32 22.59
N GLU A 65 -10.91 15.53 21.80
CA GLU A 65 -10.60 15.30 20.39
C GLU A 65 -10.70 16.58 19.58
N TYR A 66 -11.57 17.53 19.95
CA TYR A 66 -11.70 18.83 19.29
C TYR A 66 -10.42 19.68 19.36
N ASN A 67 -9.69 19.68 20.48
CA ASN A 67 -8.42 20.41 20.58
C ASN A 67 -7.30 19.70 19.82
N SER A 68 -7.24 18.37 19.87
CA SER A 68 -6.34 17.57 19.02
C SER A 68 -6.67 17.75 17.53
N LEU A 69 -7.96 17.91 17.21
CA LEU A 69 -8.47 18.21 15.88
C LEU A 69 -8.01 19.61 15.47
N LEU A 70 -8.17 20.64 16.31
CA LEU A 70 -7.67 21.99 16.03
C LEU A 70 -6.16 22.02 15.78
N ASP A 71 -5.38 21.29 16.57
CA ASP A 71 -3.92 21.16 16.37
C ASP A 71 -3.61 20.41 15.06
N SER A 72 -4.35 19.34 14.76
CA SER A 72 -4.23 18.62 13.48
C SER A 72 -4.65 19.50 12.29
N LEU A 73 -5.66 20.35 12.44
CA LEU A 73 -6.16 21.27 11.42
C LEU A 73 -5.16 22.41 11.17
N THR A 74 -4.50 22.89 12.22
CA THR A 74 -3.40 23.87 12.11
C THR A 74 -2.17 23.28 11.42
N VAL A 75 -1.96 21.97 11.54
CA VAL A 75 -0.97 21.22 10.76
C VAL A 75 -1.45 21.05 9.32
N VAL A 76 -2.68 20.58 9.09
CA VAL A 76 -3.29 20.38 7.77
C VAL A 76 -3.24 21.66 6.92
N GLU A 77 -3.58 22.83 7.47
CA GLU A 77 -3.49 24.11 6.76
C GLU A 77 -2.06 24.42 6.26
N LYS A 78 -1.03 23.93 6.96
CA LYS A 78 0.37 24.06 6.54
C LYS A 78 0.79 23.00 5.52
N GLU A 79 0.07 21.88 5.43
CA GLU A 79 0.40 20.70 4.63
C GLU A 79 -0.23 20.69 3.23
N VAL A 80 -1.22 21.56 2.96
CA VAL A 80 -1.94 21.74 1.67
C VAL A 80 -1.00 21.96 0.46
N GLY A 81 0.28 22.30 0.69
CA GLY A 81 1.30 22.47 -0.34
C GLY A 81 2.32 21.31 -0.46
N ASN A 82 2.11 20.17 0.19
CA ASN A 82 3.13 19.12 0.28
C ASN A 82 3.08 18.07 -0.81
N PHE A 83 2.00 18.00 -1.59
CA PHE A 83 1.89 17.07 -2.71
C PHE A 83 1.33 17.75 -3.96
N LYS A 84 1.77 17.28 -5.13
CA LYS A 84 1.12 17.57 -6.42
C LYS A 84 0.60 16.28 -7.03
N LEU A 85 -0.64 16.29 -7.54
CA LEU A 85 -1.26 15.14 -8.18
C LEU A 85 -0.96 15.08 -9.68
N ASN A 86 -0.90 13.87 -10.20
CA ASN A 86 -0.72 13.54 -11.61
C ASN A 86 -1.77 12.48 -11.99
N PHE A 87 -2.65 12.82 -12.93
CA PHE A 87 -3.65 11.91 -13.46
C PHE A 87 -2.99 10.91 -14.41
N LEU A 88 -3.30 9.62 -14.22
CA LEU A 88 -2.64 8.56 -14.96
C LEU A 88 -3.53 8.05 -16.09
N ASN A 89 -2.98 7.99 -17.28
CA ASN A 89 -3.61 7.29 -18.40
C ASN A 89 -3.41 5.77 -18.29
N ILE A 90 -3.68 5.18 -17.13
CA ILE A 90 -3.69 3.71 -16.94
C ILE A 90 -5.05 3.20 -16.51
N ASN A 91 -5.87 4.05 -15.89
CA ASN A 91 -7.17 3.70 -15.35
C ASN A 91 -8.15 3.29 -16.46
N SER A 92 -9.11 2.47 -16.08
CA SER A 92 -10.19 1.94 -16.89
C SER A 92 -11.52 2.54 -16.44
N GLU A 93 -12.61 2.17 -17.09
CA GLU A 93 -13.98 2.55 -16.67
C GLU A 93 -14.48 1.76 -15.45
N HIS A 94 -13.59 1.05 -14.75
CA HIS A 94 -13.86 0.14 -13.63
C HIS A 94 -12.88 0.44 -12.50
N SER A 95 -12.97 -0.27 -11.37
CA SER A 95 -12.03 -0.10 -10.26
C SER A 95 -10.59 -0.48 -10.64
N ASP A 96 -9.67 0.43 -10.35
CA ASP A 96 -8.22 0.34 -10.48
C ASP A 96 -7.55 0.85 -9.21
N TYR A 97 -6.88 -0.04 -8.47
CA TYR A 97 -6.30 0.34 -7.17
C TYR A 97 -5.15 -0.58 -6.73
N ALA A 98 -4.62 -0.36 -5.53
CA ALA A 98 -3.52 -1.13 -4.95
C ALA A 98 -2.28 -1.20 -5.86
N PRO A 99 -1.77 -0.04 -6.32
CA PRO A 99 -0.49 0.00 -7.00
C PRO A 99 0.63 -0.53 -6.10
N VAL A 100 1.64 -1.15 -6.71
CA VAL A 100 2.90 -1.51 -6.06
C VAL A 100 4.04 -1.46 -7.08
N PHE A 101 5.22 -1.04 -6.63
CA PHE A 101 6.43 -1.03 -7.45
C PHE A 101 6.97 -2.45 -7.63
N PHE A 102 7.29 -2.85 -8.86
CA PHE A 102 7.94 -4.13 -9.14
C PHE A 102 8.83 -4.05 -10.37
N GLU A 103 10.14 -4.28 -10.24
CA GLU A 103 11.13 -4.28 -11.34
C GLU A 103 11.06 -3.07 -12.30
N GLY A 104 10.77 -1.87 -11.75
CA GLY A 104 10.61 -0.64 -12.53
C GLY A 104 9.26 -0.53 -13.26
N GLU A 105 8.38 -1.51 -13.09
CA GLU A 105 6.98 -1.51 -13.50
C GLU A 105 6.06 -1.12 -12.34
N LEU A 106 4.79 -0.88 -12.69
CA LEU A 106 3.71 -0.77 -11.72
C LEU A 106 2.82 -2.01 -11.84
N VAL A 107 2.66 -2.74 -10.75
CA VAL A 107 1.65 -3.79 -10.60
C VAL A 107 0.46 -3.19 -9.87
N PHE A 108 -0.77 -3.55 -10.26
CA PHE A 108 -1.98 -3.02 -9.65
C PHE A 108 -3.16 -3.98 -9.84
N SER A 109 -4.21 -3.77 -9.05
CA SER A 109 -5.46 -4.53 -9.10
C SER A 109 -6.44 -3.84 -10.02
N SER A 110 -7.15 -4.59 -10.85
CA SER A 110 -8.11 -3.99 -11.77
C SER A 110 -9.26 -4.90 -12.15
N SER A 111 -10.45 -4.33 -12.23
CA SER A 111 -11.65 -4.98 -12.75
C SER A 111 -11.76 -4.84 -14.28
N ARG A 112 -10.70 -4.35 -14.95
CA ARG A 112 -10.67 -4.19 -16.41
C ARG A 112 -10.86 -5.51 -17.14
N ASN A 113 -11.65 -5.46 -18.20
CA ASN A 113 -11.83 -6.59 -19.10
C ASN A 113 -10.68 -6.68 -20.12
N VAL A 114 -10.01 -7.84 -20.19
CA VAL A 114 -8.97 -8.10 -21.22
C VAL A 114 -9.36 -9.27 -22.16
N SER A 115 -10.50 -9.93 -21.96
CA SER A 115 -11.00 -10.97 -22.87
C SER A 115 -12.52 -11.04 -22.97
N SER A 116 -13.06 -11.19 -24.18
CA SER A 116 -14.50 -11.16 -24.49
C SER A 116 -15.27 -12.46 -24.28
N ILE A 117 -14.64 -13.54 -23.79
CA ILE A 117 -15.15 -14.92 -23.99
C ILE A 117 -15.77 -15.56 -22.73
N SER A 118 -15.57 -15.04 -21.52
CA SER A 118 -16.36 -15.44 -20.35
C SER A 118 -16.40 -14.34 -19.31
N LYS A 119 -17.61 -13.87 -19.00
CA LYS A 119 -17.87 -12.80 -18.04
C LYS A 119 -18.24 -13.42 -16.70
N SER A 120 -17.32 -13.44 -15.75
CA SER A 120 -17.67 -13.62 -14.35
C SER A 120 -17.72 -12.23 -13.72
N PHE A 121 -18.92 -11.83 -13.30
CA PHE A 121 -19.14 -10.60 -12.57
C PHE A 121 -19.21 -10.90 -11.09
N ASP A 122 -18.69 -9.99 -10.30
CA ASP A 122 -19.01 -9.90 -8.90
C ASP A 122 -20.34 -9.15 -8.73
N ASN A 123 -21.26 -9.77 -8.00
CA ASN A 123 -22.59 -9.20 -7.76
C ASN A 123 -22.55 -8.04 -6.76
N GLN A 124 -21.50 -7.93 -5.95
CA GLN A 124 -21.38 -6.86 -4.95
C GLN A 124 -20.96 -5.55 -5.64
N SER A 125 -19.88 -5.58 -6.43
CA SER A 125 -19.42 -4.43 -7.20
C SER A 125 -20.19 -4.19 -8.50
N ASN A 126 -20.93 -5.20 -9.00
CA ASN A 126 -21.51 -5.20 -10.36
C ASN A 126 -20.45 -4.98 -11.46
N GLN A 127 -19.21 -5.40 -11.20
CA GLN A 127 -18.05 -5.30 -12.09
C GLN A 127 -17.44 -6.69 -12.36
N PRO A 128 -16.58 -6.84 -13.37
CA PRO A 128 -15.77 -8.06 -13.52
C PRO A 128 -14.91 -8.31 -12.27
N PHE A 129 -14.58 -9.57 -12.01
CA PHE A 129 -13.64 -9.89 -10.93
C PHE A 129 -12.28 -9.23 -11.15
N LEU A 130 -11.71 -8.72 -10.07
CA LEU A 130 -10.37 -8.12 -10.00
C LEU A 130 -9.30 -9.14 -10.37
N ASP A 131 -8.33 -8.70 -11.16
CA ASP A 131 -7.10 -9.41 -11.47
C ASP A 131 -5.89 -8.50 -11.18
N LEU A 132 -4.71 -9.11 -11.01
CA LEU A 132 -3.45 -8.37 -10.95
C LEU A 132 -2.87 -8.14 -12.36
N PHE A 133 -2.54 -6.88 -12.65
CA PHE A 133 -1.97 -6.40 -13.91
C PHE A 133 -0.61 -5.74 -13.70
N THR A 134 0.20 -5.66 -14.75
CA THR A 134 1.45 -4.90 -14.79
C THR A 134 1.51 -3.96 -16.00
N THR A 135 2.19 -2.83 -15.87
CA THR A 135 2.55 -1.94 -16.97
C THR A 135 4.00 -1.43 -16.90
N SER A 136 4.69 -1.47 -18.05
CA SER A 136 6.12 -1.12 -18.17
C SER A 136 6.42 0.39 -18.14
N LYS A 137 5.38 1.23 -18.25
CA LYS A 137 5.50 2.69 -18.24
C LYS A 137 4.26 3.30 -17.61
N ARG A 138 4.49 4.29 -16.76
CA ARG A 138 3.54 4.97 -15.85
C ARG A 138 2.34 5.67 -16.53
N SER A 139 2.08 5.49 -17.83
CA SER A 139 0.94 6.09 -18.56
C SER A 139 0.62 5.42 -19.92
N ASP A 140 1.02 4.17 -20.15
CA ASP A 140 0.78 3.49 -21.44
C ASP A 140 -0.25 2.36 -21.33
N LYS A 141 -1.53 2.68 -21.61
CA LYS A 141 -2.65 1.71 -21.62
C LYS A 141 -2.36 0.49 -22.53
N GLN A 142 -1.55 0.64 -23.58
CA GLN A 142 -1.30 -0.44 -24.55
C GLN A 142 -0.39 -1.55 -24.02
N ARG A 143 0.29 -1.32 -22.88
CA ARG A 143 1.23 -2.27 -22.29
C ARG A 143 0.72 -2.92 -21.00
N ILE A 144 -0.54 -2.70 -20.68
CA ILE A 144 -1.20 -3.31 -19.52
C ILE A 144 -1.48 -4.78 -19.84
N ARG A 145 -1.02 -5.67 -18.95
CA ARG A 145 -1.13 -7.11 -19.13
C ARG A 145 -1.29 -7.79 -17.78
N LYS A 146 -2.10 -8.85 -17.74
CA LYS A 146 -2.25 -9.69 -16.53
C LYS A 146 -0.90 -10.23 -16.10
N LEU A 147 -0.68 -10.37 -14.79
CA LEU A 147 0.45 -11.12 -14.27
C LEU A 147 0.39 -12.56 -14.81
N LYS A 148 1.54 -13.05 -15.27
CA LYS A 148 1.63 -14.39 -15.87
C LYS A 148 1.72 -15.45 -14.77
N GLY A 149 1.05 -16.58 -14.99
CA GLY A 149 1.13 -17.75 -14.12
C GLY A 149 -0.21 -18.07 -13.47
N SER A 150 -0.16 -18.58 -12.24
CA SER A 150 -1.32 -19.11 -11.50
C SER A 150 -1.88 -18.13 -10.44
N ILE A 151 -1.49 -16.86 -10.51
CA ILE A 151 -1.99 -15.81 -9.62
C ILE A 151 -3.44 -15.46 -9.95
N ASN A 152 -3.74 -15.12 -11.19
CA ASN A 152 -5.08 -14.70 -11.56
C ASN A 152 -6.00 -15.91 -11.71
N THR A 153 -7.18 -15.86 -11.09
CA THR A 153 -8.18 -16.93 -11.12
C THR A 153 -9.47 -16.43 -11.78
N LYS A 154 -10.62 -16.97 -11.36
CA LYS A 154 -11.95 -16.54 -11.84
C LYS A 154 -12.69 -15.70 -10.81
N PHE A 155 -12.02 -15.36 -9.71
CA PHE A 155 -12.49 -14.58 -8.58
C PHE A 155 -11.46 -13.50 -8.25
N HIS A 156 -11.74 -12.61 -7.29
CA HIS A 156 -10.87 -11.47 -7.00
C HIS A 156 -9.47 -11.88 -6.58
N GLU A 157 -8.47 -11.28 -7.25
CA GLU A 157 -7.12 -11.06 -6.75
C GLU A 157 -6.80 -9.56 -6.67
N SER A 158 -6.22 -9.14 -5.55
CA SER A 158 -5.84 -7.75 -5.33
C SER A 158 -4.58 -7.63 -4.46
N SER A 159 -4.09 -6.41 -4.30
CA SER A 159 -3.07 -5.99 -3.33
C SER A 159 -1.86 -6.92 -3.26
N ALA A 160 -0.84 -6.65 -4.07
CA ALA A 160 0.39 -7.43 -4.12
C ALA A 160 1.53 -6.77 -3.33
N ALA A 161 2.36 -7.59 -2.70
CA ALA A 161 3.64 -7.20 -2.11
C ALA A 161 4.74 -8.15 -2.58
N PHE A 162 5.84 -7.60 -3.10
CA PHE A 162 6.94 -8.37 -3.67
C PHE A 162 8.13 -8.39 -2.72
N SER A 163 8.76 -9.55 -2.55
CA SER A 163 10.03 -9.65 -1.84
C SER A 163 11.12 -8.86 -2.57
N LYS A 164 12.09 -8.34 -1.80
CA LYS A 164 13.19 -7.54 -2.33
C LYS A 164 14.04 -8.24 -3.39
N ASP A 165 14.11 -9.57 -3.35
CA ASP A 165 14.81 -10.39 -4.33
C ASP A 165 13.96 -10.71 -5.57
N ASN A 166 12.73 -10.18 -5.65
CA ASN A 166 11.73 -10.36 -6.71
C ASN A 166 11.31 -11.82 -6.95
N LYS A 167 11.59 -12.73 -6.01
CA LYS A 167 11.27 -14.17 -6.17
C LYS A 167 9.94 -14.57 -5.56
N THR A 168 9.41 -13.75 -4.66
CA THR A 168 8.21 -14.06 -3.90
C THR A 168 7.21 -12.93 -4.03
N VAL A 169 5.94 -13.26 -4.21
CA VAL A 169 4.83 -12.30 -4.12
C VAL A 169 3.82 -12.79 -3.11
N TYR A 170 3.35 -11.87 -2.27
CA TYR A 170 2.22 -12.02 -1.38
C TYR A 170 1.05 -11.24 -1.98
N PHE A 171 -0.16 -11.80 -1.97
CA PHE A 171 -1.31 -11.12 -2.54
C PHE A 171 -2.62 -11.56 -1.91
N THR A 172 -3.62 -10.69 -1.95
CA THR A 172 -4.98 -10.98 -1.50
C THR A 172 -5.75 -11.72 -2.59
N ARG A 173 -6.51 -12.75 -2.18
CA ARG A 173 -7.43 -13.46 -3.06
C ARG A 173 -8.67 -13.90 -2.28
N ASN A 174 -9.81 -13.95 -2.95
CA ASN A 174 -10.96 -14.74 -2.48
C ASN A 174 -10.54 -16.17 -2.12
N ASN A 175 -11.17 -16.77 -1.11
CA ASN A 175 -10.90 -18.14 -0.66
C ASN A 175 -11.29 -19.20 -1.73
N TYR A 176 -10.43 -19.29 -2.74
CA TYR A 176 -10.53 -20.13 -3.91
C TYR A 176 -9.17 -20.71 -4.24
N SER A 177 -9.05 -22.01 -4.03
CA SER A 177 -7.83 -22.76 -4.34
C SER A 177 -8.19 -24.16 -4.83
N LYS A 178 -7.32 -24.74 -5.66
CA LYS A 178 -7.51 -26.08 -6.25
C LYS A 178 -8.91 -26.28 -6.87
N ARG A 179 -9.42 -25.23 -7.52
CA ARG A 179 -10.73 -25.14 -8.16
C ARG A 179 -11.96 -25.22 -7.22
N LYS A 180 -11.78 -25.01 -5.92
CA LYS A 180 -12.86 -25.03 -4.93
C LYS A 180 -12.91 -23.71 -4.17
N SER A 181 -14.11 -23.14 -4.05
CA SER A 181 -14.37 -22.07 -3.11
C SER A 181 -14.69 -22.67 -1.75
N LYS A 182 -14.24 -22.01 -0.69
CA LYS A 182 -14.69 -22.29 0.66
C LYS A 182 -15.40 -21.05 1.22
N THR A 183 -16.35 -21.30 2.10
CA THR A 183 -17.12 -20.25 2.76
C THR A 183 -16.97 -20.38 4.27
N ASN A 184 -17.17 -19.28 4.97
CA ASN A 184 -17.37 -19.32 6.41
C ASN A 184 -18.70 -20.00 6.76
N THR A 185 -18.96 -20.15 8.06
CA THR A 185 -20.22 -20.66 8.61
C THR A 185 -21.48 -19.92 8.14
N LYS A 186 -21.36 -18.67 7.67
CA LYS A 186 -22.47 -17.83 7.15
C LYS A 186 -22.65 -17.94 5.62
N GLY A 187 -21.81 -18.72 4.93
CA GLY A 187 -21.88 -18.88 3.48
C GLY A 187 -21.15 -17.81 2.66
N ASN A 188 -20.35 -16.94 3.31
CA ASN A 188 -19.56 -15.91 2.64
C ASN A 188 -18.20 -16.46 2.20
N VAL A 189 -17.75 -16.12 1.00
CA VAL A 189 -16.36 -16.35 0.56
C VAL A 189 -15.52 -15.20 1.10
N LEU A 190 -14.62 -15.50 2.03
CA LEU A 190 -13.75 -14.51 2.68
C LEU A 190 -12.42 -14.34 1.93
N LEU A 191 -11.66 -13.31 2.31
CA LEU A 191 -10.34 -13.01 1.73
C LEU A 191 -9.24 -13.76 2.47
N LYS A 192 -8.20 -14.15 1.74
CA LYS A 192 -6.97 -14.73 2.29
C LYS A 192 -5.76 -14.11 1.63
N ILE A 193 -4.62 -14.23 2.30
CA ILE A 193 -3.32 -13.92 1.73
C ILE A 193 -2.69 -15.21 1.22
N TYR A 194 -2.24 -15.17 -0.03
CA TYR A 194 -1.48 -16.23 -0.67
C TYR A 194 -0.07 -15.74 -0.97
N ARG A 195 0.87 -16.69 -1.04
CA ARG A 195 2.23 -16.49 -1.53
C ARG A 195 2.43 -17.27 -2.83
N ALA A 196 3.18 -16.73 -3.77
CA ALA A 196 3.61 -17.42 -4.98
C ALA A 196 5.08 -17.13 -5.29
N TYR A 197 5.67 -17.99 -6.12
CA TYR A 197 7.10 -17.95 -6.44
C TYR A 197 7.33 -17.68 -7.92
N TYR A 198 8.33 -16.86 -8.23
CA TYR A 198 8.70 -16.53 -9.60
C TYR A 198 9.60 -17.59 -10.22
N GLU A 199 9.07 -18.33 -11.19
CA GLU A 199 9.75 -19.45 -11.85
C GLU A 199 9.47 -19.44 -13.36
N ASP A 200 10.52 -19.50 -14.18
CA ASP A 200 10.44 -19.52 -15.66
C ASP A 200 9.61 -18.36 -16.26
N GLY A 201 9.74 -17.16 -15.68
CA GLY A 201 9.05 -15.96 -16.15
C GLY A 201 7.55 -15.91 -15.80
N LYS A 202 7.11 -16.70 -14.81
CA LYS A 202 5.71 -16.80 -14.36
C LYS A 202 5.65 -17.01 -12.85
N TRP A 203 4.55 -16.59 -12.24
CA TRP A 203 4.25 -16.86 -10.85
C TRP A 203 3.58 -18.23 -10.69
N LYS A 204 4.17 -19.11 -9.90
CA LYS A 204 3.74 -20.50 -9.69
C LYS A 204 3.69 -20.83 -8.20
N ASN A 205 3.34 -22.07 -7.88
CA ASN A 205 3.41 -22.63 -6.52
C ASN A 205 2.66 -21.74 -5.51
N VAL A 206 1.38 -21.47 -5.81
CA VAL A 206 0.54 -20.62 -4.98
C VAL A 206 0.15 -21.37 -3.70
N GLU A 207 0.49 -20.78 -2.57
CA GLU A 207 0.29 -21.34 -1.23
C GLU A 207 -0.50 -20.35 -0.36
N GLU A 208 -1.45 -20.86 0.41
CA GLU A 208 -2.17 -20.07 1.42
C GLU A 208 -1.27 -19.83 2.63
N LEU A 209 -1.28 -18.63 3.21
CA LEU A 209 -0.51 -18.38 4.43
C LEU A 209 -1.09 -19.15 5.63
N PRO A 210 -0.25 -19.70 6.54
CA PRO A 210 -0.67 -20.68 7.54
C PRO A 210 -1.58 -20.12 8.64
N PHE A 211 -1.66 -18.79 8.78
CA PHE A 211 -2.53 -18.07 9.71
C PHE A 211 -3.80 -17.52 9.02
N SER A 212 -4.11 -17.97 7.80
CA SER A 212 -5.41 -17.70 7.17
C SER A 212 -6.50 -18.57 7.79
N SER A 213 -7.76 -18.15 7.67
CA SER A 213 -8.91 -18.92 8.11
C SER A 213 -10.05 -18.89 7.10
N ASP A 214 -10.95 -19.87 7.22
CA ASP A 214 -12.22 -19.85 6.49
C ASP A 214 -13.27 -18.95 7.21
N GLU A 215 -13.02 -18.52 8.46
CA GLU A 215 -13.97 -17.78 9.31
C GLU A 215 -13.67 -16.28 9.50
N TYR A 216 -12.51 -15.80 9.08
CA TYR A 216 -12.14 -14.39 9.07
C TYR A 216 -11.34 -14.07 7.79
N SER A 217 -11.28 -12.79 7.45
CA SER A 217 -10.52 -12.27 6.32
C SER A 217 -9.14 -11.81 6.76
N ILE A 218 -8.12 -12.13 5.97
CA ILE A 218 -6.83 -11.43 6.00
C ILE A 218 -6.55 -10.87 4.61
N ALA A 219 -6.09 -9.64 4.54
CA ALA A 219 -5.96 -8.92 3.27
C ALA A 219 -4.86 -7.86 3.29
N HIS A 220 -4.55 -7.36 2.10
CA HIS A 220 -3.72 -6.19 1.84
C HIS A 220 -2.30 -6.30 2.43
N PRO A 221 -1.52 -7.32 2.02
CA PRO A 221 -0.17 -7.52 2.53
C PRO A 221 0.77 -6.38 2.12
N THR A 222 1.70 -6.02 3.00
CA THR A 222 2.92 -5.27 2.68
C THR A 222 4.10 -5.83 3.46
N LEU A 223 5.30 -5.73 2.91
CA LEU A 223 6.54 -6.17 3.58
C LEU A 223 7.27 -4.99 4.20
N SER A 224 7.98 -5.23 5.30
CA SER A 224 9.02 -4.32 5.78
C SER A 224 10.17 -4.21 4.76
N PRO A 225 11.00 -3.14 4.80
CA PRO A 225 12.08 -2.93 3.82
C PRO A 225 13.14 -4.02 3.78
N ASP A 226 13.32 -4.71 4.90
CA ASP A 226 14.22 -5.85 5.05
C ASP A 226 13.55 -7.20 4.75
N GLY A 227 12.23 -7.22 4.55
CA GLY A 227 11.44 -8.41 4.28
C GLY A 227 11.20 -9.33 5.48
N ARG A 228 11.59 -8.93 6.69
CA ARG A 228 11.42 -9.74 7.90
C ARG A 228 10.01 -9.70 8.48
N PHE A 229 9.22 -8.69 8.14
CA PHE A 229 7.86 -8.53 8.64
C PHE A 229 6.87 -8.39 7.50
N LEU A 230 5.72 -9.05 7.66
CA LEU A 230 4.55 -8.89 6.81
C LEU A 230 3.45 -8.20 7.62
N TYR A 231 3.02 -7.03 7.15
CA TYR A 231 1.88 -6.31 7.69
C TYR A 231 0.65 -6.58 6.83
N PHE A 232 -0.52 -6.64 7.45
CA PHE A 232 -1.78 -6.94 6.78
C PHE A 232 -2.98 -6.44 7.59
N ALA A 233 -4.15 -6.35 6.96
CA ALA A 233 -5.41 -6.03 7.61
C ALA A 233 -6.23 -7.30 7.88
N SER A 234 -6.97 -7.35 8.99
CA SER A 234 -7.75 -8.52 9.37
C SER A 234 -8.95 -8.19 10.27
N ASP A 235 -10.03 -8.95 10.16
CA ASP A 235 -11.17 -8.97 11.09
C ASP A 235 -11.12 -10.18 12.04
N MET A 236 -9.94 -10.79 12.21
CA MET A 236 -9.78 -11.99 13.04
C MET A 236 -10.10 -11.73 14.53
N PRO A 237 -10.45 -12.78 15.29
CA PRO A 237 -10.77 -12.64 16.71
C PRO A 237 -9.65 -11.94 17.49
N GLY A 238 -10.03 -10.93 18.28
CA GLY A 238 -9.08 -10.06 18.99
C GLY A 238 -8.85 -8.69 18.33
N SER A 239 -9.44 -8.43 17.16
CA SER A 239 -9.48 -7.08 16.56
C SER A 239 -10.35 -6.14 17.40
N ILE A 240 -9.97 -4.87 17.44
CA ILE A 240 -10.60 -3.77 18.16
C ILE A 240 -11.81 -3.26 17.36
N GLY A 241 -11.62 -3.04 16.06
CA GLY A 241 -12.62 -2.46 15.16
C GLY A 241 -13.24 -3.45 14.17
N GLN A 242 -13.73 -2.90 13.07
CA GLN A 242 -14.25 -3.67 11.93
C GLN A 242 -13.12 -4.41 11.19
N SER A 243 -11.93 -3.81 11.12
CA SER A 243 -10.70 -4.47 10.71
C SER A 243 -9.50 -3.75 11.30
N ASP A 244 -8.50 -4.51 11.72
CA ASP A 244 -7.30 -3.99 12.35
C ASP A 244 -6.06 -4.31 11.51
N LEU A 245 -5.00 -3.53 11.71
CA LEU A 245 -3.67 -3.85 11.22
C LEU A 245 -2.94 -4.80 12.16
N TYR A 246 -2.33 -5.80 11.54
CA TYR A 246 -1.51 -6.82 12.18
C TYR A 246 -0.13 -6.89 11.52
N VAL A 247 0.83 -7.44 12.27
CA VAL A 247 2.18 -7.75 11.79
C VAL A 247 2.54 -9.20 12.14
N VAL A 248 3.29 -9.87 11.27
CA VAL A 248 3.88 -11.18 11.55
C VAL A 248 5.32 -11.24 11.07
N GLU A 249 6.19 -11.88 11.86
CA GLU A 249 7.57 -12.14 11.46
C GLU A 249 7.63 -13.26 10.41
N ILE A 250 8.49 -13.08 9.41
CA ILE A 250 8.88 -14.09 8.43
C ILE A 250 10.26 -14.58 8.83
N TYR A 251 10.37 -15.87 9.15
CA TYR A 251 11.63 -16.50 9.50
C TYR A 251 12.47 -16.83 8.26
N ASP A 252 13.77 -17.07 8.45
CA ASP A 252 14.73 -17.35 7.37
C ASP A 252 14.36 -18.58 6.51
N ASP A 253 13.63 -19.54 7.08
CA ASP A 253 13.14 -20.73 6.37
C ASP A 253 11.84 -20.47 5.58
N GLY A 254 11.33 -19.24 5.61
CA GLY A 254 10.09 -18.82 4.96
C GLY A 254 8.82 -19.18 5.72
N SER A 255 8.92 -19.71 6.94
CA SER A 255 7.79 -19.88 7.86
C SER A 255 7.46 -18.56 8.58
N PHE A 256 6.35 -18.54 9.31
CA PHE A 256 5.80 -17.32 9.93
C PHE A 256 5.67 -17.47 11.43
N GLY A 257 5.85 -16.36 12.16
CA GLY A 257 5.50 -16.25 13.56
C GLY A 257 3.99 -16.20 13.80
N ILE A 258 3.61 -15.75 15.00
CA ILE A 258 2.21 -15.52 15.36
C ILE A 258 1.87 -14.06 15.00
N PRO A 259 0.77 -13.81 14.27
CA PRO A 259 0.30 -12.45 14.04
C PRO A 259 0.05 -11.66 15.33
N GLN A 260 0.48 -10.40 15.35
CA GLN A 260 0.32 -9.46 16.46
C GLN A 260 -0.47 -8.25 16.02
N ASN A 261 -1.48 -7.85 16.81
CA ASN A 261 -2.27 -6.64 16.58
C ASN A 261 -1.38 -5.41 16.85
N LEU A 262 -1.46 -4.37 16.02
CA LEU A 262 -0.66 -3.15 16.19
C LEU A 262 -1.12 -2.23 17.34
N GLY A 263 -2.22 -2.59 18.02
CA GLY A 263 -2.71 -1.95 19.24
C GLY A 263 -3.53 -0.68 19.00
N GLU A 264 -4.15 -0.18 20.07
CA GLU A 264 -5.11 0.92 20.07
C GLU A 264 -4.52 2.30 19.69
N GLN A 265 -3.20 2.42 19.60
CA GLN A 265 -2.57 3.64 19.08
C GLN A 265 -2.71 3.77 17.56
N ILE A 266 -2.89 2.64 16.85
CA ILE A 266 -3.00 2.57 15.40
C ILE A 266 -4.40 2.13 15.00
N ASN A 267 -4.94 1.10 15.66
CA ASN A 267 -6.26 0.54 15.37
C ASN A 267 -7.35 1.24 16.20
N THR A 268 -8.53 1.39 15.60
CA THR A 268 -9.69 2.12 16.16
C THR A 268 -10.93 1.23 16.13
N GLU A 269 -12.12 1.78 16.45
CA GLU A 269 -13.38 1.07 16.19
C GLU A 269 -13.72 0.90 14.69
N GLY A 270 -13.02 1.61 13.80
CA GLY A 270 -13.24 1.64 12.36
C GLY A 270 -12.57 0.51 11.59
N ARG A 271 -12.29 0.76 10.31
CA ARG A 271 -11.57 -0.12 9.40
C ARG A 271 -10.18 0.43 9.14
N GLU A 272 -9.16 -0.08 9.82
CA GLU A 272 -7.78 0.13 9.40
C GLU A 272 -7.38 -0.91 8.34
N THR A 273 -6.90 -0.42 7.19
CA THR A 273 -6.68 -1.26 6.01
C THR A 273 -5.59 -0.72 5.09
N PHE A 274 -5.23 -1.50 4.07
CA PHE A 274 -4.22 -1.17 3.06
C PHE A 274 -2.90 -0.64 3.63
N PRO A 275 -2.24 -1.38 4.56
CA PRO A 275 -0.96 -0.95 5.09
C PRO A 275 0.09 -0.91 3.97
N TYR A 276 1.00 0.06 4.07
CA TYR A 276 2.19 0.19 3.24
C TYR A 276 3.37 0.60 4.10
N VAL A 277 4.50 -0.10 3.95
CA VAL A 277 5.74 0.28 4.62
C VAL A 277 6.71 0.84 3.58
N SER A 278 7.13 2.10 3.75
CA SER A 278 8.05 2.75 2.81
C SER A 278 9.46 2.21 2.88
N ASP A 279 10.30 2.55 1.90
CA ASP A 279 11.72 2.23 1.85
C ASP A 279 12.53 2.75 3.05
N LYS A 280 12.02 3.72 3.81
CA LYS A 280 12.62 4.20 5.07
C LYS A 280 11.89 3.71 6.32
N GLY A 281 10.99 2.74 6.16
CA GLY A 281 10.33 2.03 7.24
C GLY A 281 9.06 2.68 7.76
N LYS A 282 8.57 3.80 7.20
CA LYS A 282 7.33 4.44 7.71
C LYS A 282 6.11 3.61 7.33
N LEU A 283 5.21 3.42 8.29
CA LEU A 283 3.92 2.76 8.08
C LEU A 283 2.88 3.79 7.64
N PHE A 284 2.30 3.56 6.48
CA PHE A 284 1.12 4.24 5.95
C PHE A 284 -0.05 3.26 5.96
N PHE A 285 -1.28 3.75 6.08
CA PHE A 285 -2.48 2.94 6.01
C PHE A 285 -3.68 3.82 5.70
N ALA A 286 -4.81 3.20 5.32
CA ALA A 286 -6.08 3.87 5.17
C ALA A 286 -7.01 3.55 6.36
N SER A 287 -7.80 4.52 6.83
CA SER A 287 -8.76 4.33 7.91
C SER A 287 -9.99 5.22 7.77
N ASP A 288 -11.15 4.71 8.18
CA ASP A 288 -12.39 5.48 8.37
C ASP A 288 -12.78 5.65 9.86
N GLY A 289 -11.88 5.27 10.77
CA GLY A 289 -12.07 5.42 12.22
C GLY A 289 -11.22 6.53 12.84
N HIS A 290 -10.08 6.88 12.22
CA HIS A 290 -9.32 8.08 12.58
C HIS A 290 -10.01 9.34 12.05
N ILE A 291 -9.80 10.48 12.72
CA ILE A 291 -10.38 11.76 12.26
C ILE A 291 -9.74 12.16 10.92
N GLY A 292 -10.58 12.30 9.90
CA GLY A 292 -10.19 12.60 8.52
C GLY A 292 -11.17 13.51 7.79
N PHE A 293 -11.20 13.41 6.47
CA PHE A 293 -11.99 14.24 5.56
C PHE A 293 -13.17 13.49 4.94
N GLY A 294 -13.07 12.16 4.77
CA GLY A 294 -13.97 11.38 3.92
C GLY A 294 -14.31 10.01 4.51
N GLY A 295 -14.43 9.03 3.61
CA GLY A 295 -14.63 7.63 3.99
C GLY A 295 -13.32 7.06 4.55
N LEU A 296 -12.58 6.33 3.72
CA LEU A 296 -11.19 5.99 4.02
C LEU A 296 -10.29 7.20 3.77
N ASP A 297 -9.43 7.52 4.73
CA ASP A 297 -8.37 8.51 4.59
C ASP A 297 -7.00 7.87 4.77
N VAL A 298 -5.97 8.39 4.09
CA VAL A 298 -4.59 7.92 4.25
C VAL A 298 -3.91 8.61 5.44
N PHE A 299 -3.31 7.79 6.29
CA PHE A 299 -2.53 8.19 7.46
C PHE A 299 -1.10 7.65 7.39
N VAL A 300 -0.21 8.22 8.20
CA VAL A 300 1.15 7.77 8.42
C VAL A 300 1.49 7.73 9.91
N VAL A 301 2.20 6.70 10.35
CA VAL A 301 2.76 6.59 11.70
C VAL A 301 4.15 7.21 11.74
N MET A 302 4.33 8.20 12.59
CA MET A 302 5.61 8.88 12.82
C MET A 302 5.78 9.23 14.31
N PRO A 303 7.02 9.41 14.80
CA PRO A 303 7.23 9.90 16.15
C PRO A 303 6.71 11.34 16.32
N ASP A 304 6.18 11.65 17.49
CA ASP A 304 5.88 13.01 17.93
C ASP A 304 7.14 13.74 18.48
N GLN A 305 6.97 14.95 19.01
CA GLN A 305 8.09 15.73 19.58
C GLN A 305 8.74 15.06 20.80
N SER A 306 8.04 14.14 21.46
CA SER A 306 8.50 13.34 22.60
C SER A 306 8.99 11.95 22.18
N ASN A 307 9.10 11.69 20.87
CA ASN A 307 9.49 10.42 20.26
C ASN A 307 8.51 9.25 20.47
N ASN A 308 7.23 9.54 20.75
CA ASN A 308 6.19 8.52 20.81
C ASN A 308 5.56 8.32 19.42
N ALA A 309 5.27 7.09 19.03
CA ALA A 309 4.57 6.82 17.78
C ALA A 309 3.17 7.47 17.78
N ARG A 310 2.84 8.19 16.72
CA ARG A 310 1.56 8.87 16.55
C ARG A 310 1.09 8.78 15.10
N VAL A 311 -0.22 8.72 14.92
CA VAL A 311 -0.89 8.68 13.62
C VAL A 311 -1.15 10.11 13.12
N TYR A 312 -0.77 10.38 11.87
CA TYR A 312 -0.96 11.68 11.22
C TYR A 312 -1.71 11.50 9.90
N ASN A 313 -2.79 12.26 9.72
CA ASN A 313 -3.51 12.33 8.45
C ASN A 313 -2.62 13.01 7.38
N LEU A 314 -2.54 12.46 6.17
CA LEU A 314 -1.69 13.01 5.10
C LEU A 314 -2.20 14.32 4.51
N GLY A 315 -3.44 14.70 4.81
CA GLY A 315 -4.05 15.93 4.33
C GLY A 315 -4.34 15.92 2.83
N VAL A 316 -4.90 17.03 2.39
CA VAL A 316 -5.10 17.34 0.97
C VAL A 316 -3.75 17.60 0.28
N PRO A 317 -3.58 17.25 -1.01
CA PRO A 317 -4.58 16.67 -1.91
C PRO A 317 -4.61 15.13 -1.91
N ILE A 318 -3.88 14.46 -1.01
CA ILE A 318 -3.91 12.99 -0.92
C ILE A 318 -5.28 12.54 -0.44
N ASN A 319 -5.78 13.16 0.63
CA ASN A 319 -7.11 12.92 1.15
C ASN A 319 -8.15 13.90 0.60
N SER A 320 -9.42 13.49 0.59
CA SER A 320 -10.58 14.13 -0.04
C SER A 320 -11.87 13.81 0.72
N THR A 321 -13.05 14.18 0.19
CA THR A 321 -14.34 13.81 0.80
C THR A 321 -14.73 12.34 0.58
N GLU A 322 -14.05 11.64 -0.32
CA GLU A 322 -14.40 10.26 -0.70
C GLU A 322 -13.45 9.25 -0.05
N ASP A 323 -13.36 8.03 -0.57
CA ASP A 323 -12.36 7.05 -0.15
C ASP A 323 -11.00 7.34 -0.81
N ASP A 324 -9.95 7.36 0.00
CA ASP A 324 -8.56 7.58 -0.35
C ASP A 324 -7.67 6.52 0.31
N PHE A 325 -7.05 5.67 -0.51
CA PHE A 325 -6.46 4.44 0.00
C PHE A 325 -5.33 3.90 -0.89
N THR A 326 -4.69 2.80 -0.47
CA THR A 326 -3.60 2.13 -1.20
C THR A 326 -2.40 3.02 -1.55
N PHE A 327 -2.00 3.87 -0.60
CA PHE A 327 -0.86 4.76 -0.75
C PHE A 327 0.46 3.99 -0.81
N ILE A 328 1.29 4.31 -1.80
CA ILE A 328 2.69 3.90 -1.90
C ILE A 328 3.57 5.10 -2.24
N ILE A 329 4.82 5.09 -1.79
CA ILE A 329 5.81 6.14 -2.12
C ILE A 329 7.22 5.56 -2.20
N ASN A 330 7.98 6.03 -3.19
CA ASN A 330 9.44 5.94 -3.16
C ASN A 330 9.98 7.22 -2.51
N GLU A 331 10.46 7.14 -1.26
CA GLU A 331 10.85 8.32 -0.49
C GLU A 331 12.16 8.98 -0.95
N GLU A 332 12.92 8.33 -1.84
CA GLU A 332 14.09 8.92 -2.49
C GLU A 332 13.67 9.87 -3.61
N SER A 333 12.90 9.37 -4.58
CA SER A 333 12.39 10.15 -5.72
C SER A 333 11.22 11.06 -5.38
N LYS A 334 10.60 10.85 -4.20
CA LYS A 334 9.40 11.52 -3.71
C LYS A 334 8.18 11.32 -4.61
N ILE A 335 8.15 10.22 -5.35
CA ILE A 335 7.07 9.88 -6.27
C ILE A 335 6.31 8.70 -5.69
N GLY A 336 4.99 8.78 -5.76
CA GLY A 336 4.12 7.72 -5.27
C GLY A 336 2.79 7.65 -6.00
N TYR A 337 1.95 6.76 -5.50
CA TYR A 337 0.61 6.48 -6.02
C TYR A 337 -0.36 6.23 -4.88
N PHE A 338 -1.64 6.50 -5.10
CA PHE A 338 -2.75 6.07 -4.25
C PHE A 338 -3.97 5.86 -5.14
N ALA A 339 -5.04 5.31 -4.60
CA ALA A 339 -6.32 5.16 -5.27
C ALA A 339 -7.40 5.98 -4.58
N SER A 340 -8.37 6.44 -5.35
CA SER A 340 -9.51 7.19 -4.85
C SER A 340 -10.71 7.09 -5.77
N ASN A 341 -11.90 7.12 -5.19
CA ASN A 341 -13.18 7.27 -5.91
C ASN A 341 -13.66 8.73 -5.97
N ARG A 342 -12.74 9.70 -5.77
CA ARG A 342 -13.00 11.13 -5.97
C ARG A 342 -13.57 11.44 -7.35
N MET A 343 -14.48 12.42 -7.39
CA MET A 343 -15.04 12.90 -8.66
C MET A 343 -13.97 13.39 -9.63
N GLY A 344 -14.16 13.06 -10.91
CA GLY A 344 -13.27 13.47 -12.01
C GLY A 344 -12.24 12.42 -12.43
N GLY A 345 -12.28 11.23 -11.82
CA GLY A 345 -11.55 10.04 -12.27
C GLY A 345 -12.14 9.39 -13.55
N ASP A 346 -11.44 8.38 -14.08
CA ASP A 346 -11.84 7.62 -15.28
C ASP A 346 -12.86 6.50 -14.97
N GLY A 347 -12.91 6.02 -13.70
CA GLY A 347 -13.62 4.82 -13.29
C GLY A 347 -14.31 4.95 -11.92
N ASP A 348 -14.40 3.83 -11.20
CA ASP A 348 -14.98 3.77 -9.84
C ASP A 348 -13.90 4.12 -8.82
N ASP A 349 -12.91 3.24 -8.67
CA ASP A 349 -11.63 3.57 -8.03
C ASP A 349 -10.58 3.89 -9.09
N ASP A 350 -9.86 4.99 -8.93
CA ASP A 350 -8.84 5.44 -9.87
C ASP A 350 -7.47 5.56 -9.21
N ILE A 351 -6.41 5.12 -9.90
CA ILE A 351 -5.03 5.33 -9.45
C ILE A 351 -4.57 6.75 -9.82
N TYR A 352 -4.15 7.50 -8.81
CA TYR A 352 -3.54 8.83 -8.94
C TYR A 352 -2.04 8.73 -8.66
N GLY A 353 -1.22 9.35 -9.50
CA GLY A 353 0.17 9.59 -9.19
C GLY A 353 0.33 10.85 -8.36
N PHE A 354 1.39 10.94 -7.56
CA PHE A 354 1.75 12.19 -6.90
C PHE A 354 3.25 12.39 -6.78
N ARG A 355 3.63 13.64 -6.54
CA ARG A 355 4.97 14.03 -6.10
C ARG A 355 4.89 14.73 -4.76
N GLN A 356 5.61 14.22 -3.78
CA GLN A 356 5.82 14.89 -2.51
C GLN A 356 6.84 16.02 -2.71
N LEU A 357 6.44 17.25 -2.37
CA LEU A 357 7.26 18.45 -2.48
C LEU A 357 8.17 18.60 -1.25
N VAL A 358 7.59 18.46 -0.06
CA VAL A 358 8.31 18.59 1.22
C VAL A 358 8.33 17.25 1.95
N SER A 359 9.52 16.84 2.39
CA SER A 359 9.68 15.60 3.16
C SER A 359 9.06 15.74 4.53
N PHE A 360 8.37 14.68 4.98
CA PHE A 360 7.72 14.59 6.28
C PHE A 360 8.61 15.03 7.46
N SER A 361 9.91 14.74 7.44
CA SER A 361 10.84 15.07 8.54
C SER A 361 11.04 16.57 8.80
N LYS A 362 10.57 17.46 7.93
CA LYS A 362 10.69 18.91 8.15
C LYS A 362 9.66 19.43 9.17
N TYR A 363 8.56 18.71 9.38
CA TYR A 363 7.42 19.18 10.17
C TYR A 363 7.21 18.43 11.50
N PHE A 364 7.79 17.23 11.65
CA PHE A 364 7.48 16.32 12.77
C PHE A 364 8.65 16.00 13.71
N GLY A 365 9.54 16.97 13.97
CA GLY A 365 10.70 16.73 14.84
C GLY A 365 11.81 15.91 14.15
N GLN A 366 12.98 15.84 14.77
CA GLN A 366 14.23 15.41 14.11
C GLN A 366 14.20 13.96 13.58
N LYS A 367 15.02 13.71 12.55
CA LYS A 367 15.27 12.40 11.93
C LYS A 367 15.44 11.31 13.01
N PRO A 368 14.77 10.15 12.89
CA PRO A 368 15.21 8.96 13.61
C PRO A 368 16.65 8.66 13.15
N GLU A 369 17.60 8.65 14.09
CA GLU A 369 19.02 8.46 13.78
C GLU A 369 19.31 7.05 13.24
N THR A 370 18.36 6.12 13.34
CA THR A 370 18.47 4.78 12.74
C THR A 370 17.09 4.24 12.33
N ILE A 371 17.04 3.57 11.16
CA ILE A 371 15.88 2.81 10.64
C ILE A 371 15.30 1.83 11.69
N LYS A 372 16.10 1.45 12.70
CA LYS A 372 15.70 0.65 13.85
C LYS A 372 14.55 1.20 14.69
N GLU A 373 14.20 2.48 14.58
CA GLU A 373 13.15 3.08 15.42
C GLU A 373 11.73 2.89 14.90
N VAL A 374 11.53 2.66 13.60
CA VAL A 374 10.21 2.20 13.14
C VAL A 374 10.03 0.69 13.36
N GLU A 375 11.13 -0.06 13.40
CA GLU A 375 11.12 -1.44 13.93
C GLU A 375 10.71 -1.48 15.43
N ARG A 376 10.82 -0.37 16.18
CA ARG A 376 10.37 -0.28 17.59
C ARG A 376 8.87 -0.01 17.78
N VAL A 377 8.07 0.22 16.73
CA VAL A 377 6.59 0.16 16.90
C VAL A 377 6.18 -1.23 17.41
N ILE A 378 7.03 -2.24 17.19
CA ILE A 378 6.87 -3.63 17.65
C ILE A 378 7.32 -3.82 19.12
N ASP A 379 8.03 -2.88 19.75
CA ASP A 379 8.39 -2.98 21.19
C ASP A 379 7.22 -2.70 22.15
N ILE A 380 6.02 -2.40 21.62
CA ILE A 380 4.81 -2.10 22.41
C ILE A 380 4.31 -3.29 23.25
N HIS A 381 4.89 -4.48 23.15
CA HIS A 381 4.56 -5.62 24.03
C HIS A 381 5.74 -6.23 24.79
N SER A 382 6.94 -5.61 24.78
CA SER A 382 8.10 -6.15 25.52
C SER A 382 8.40 -5.45 26.85
N SER A 383 7.71 -4.36 27.20
CA SER A 383 7.98 -3.59 28.42
C SER A 383 6.96 -3.68 29.56
N GLU A 384 5.81 -4.35 29.40
CA GLU A 384 4.78 -4.41 30.47
C GLU A 384 4.79 -5.68 31.36
N GLU A 385 5.59 -6.71 31.04
CA GLU A 385 5.74 -7.89 31.92
C GLU A 385 6.92 -7.85 32.90
N LYS A 386 7.50 -6.67 33.15
CA LYS A 386 8.58 -6.50 34.14
C LYS A 386 8.25 -5.54 35.29
N ILE A 387 7.03 -5.52 35.82
CA ILE A 387 6.78 -5.18 37.23
C ILE A 387 5.61 -6.05 37.71
N THR A 388 5.90 -7.19 38.34
CA THR A 388 5.17 -7.79 39.48
C THR A 388 5.80 -9.15 39.83
N SER A 389 7.03 -9.10 40.32
CA SER A 389 7.58 -10.16 41.16
C SER A 389 8.38 -9.53 42.30
N PHE A 390 7.67 -9.20 43.38
CA PHE A 390 8.24 -9.08 44.73
C PHE A 390 7.21 -9.59 45.73
#